data_AF-A0A967MBB7-F1
#
_entry.id   AF-A0A967MBB7-F1
#
_cell.length_a   1.000
_cell.length_b   1.000
_cell.length_c   1.000
_cell.angle_alpha   90.00
_cell.angle_beta   90.00
_cell.angle_gamma   90.00
#
_symmetry.space_group_name_H-M   'P 1'
#
loop_
_entity.id
_entity.type
_entity.pdbx_description
1 polymer ?
#
loop_
_entity_poly.entity_id
_entity_poly.type
_entity_poly.pdbx_seq_one_letter_code
_entity_poly.pdbx_strand_id
1 'polypeptide(L)'
;GKGANQAVATARLGASTTMVGRVGNDAFAGQLLENLTVAGVDHTYVIKDREAASGVALIAVESSGQNSIVVAPGANSRLSPKDVEQS
;
A
#
# COMPACT_ATOMS: atom_id res chain seq x y z
N GLY A 1 3.82 2.87 1.42
CA GLY A 1 4.57 1.61 1.59
C GLY A 1 5.47 1.40 0.39
N LYS A 2 6.58 0.66 0.51
CA LYS A 2 7.63 0.61 -0.55
C LYS A 2 7.06 0.28 -1.94
N GLY A 3 6.21 -0.73 -2.07
CA GLY A 3 5.57 -1.11 -3.34
C GLY A 3 4.68 0.00 -3.92
N ALA A 4 3.77 0.57 -3.12
CA ALA A 4 2.94 1.68 -3.55
C ALA A 4 3.76 2.92 -3.98
N ASN A 5 4.85 3.22 -3.27
CA ASN A 5 5.73 4.33 -3.63
C ASN A 5 6.40 4.10 -5.00
N GLN A 6 6.84 2.87 -5.28
CA GLN A 6 7.40 2.51 -6.58
C GLN A 6 6.32 2.58 -7.68
N ALA A 7 5.12 2.04 -7.43
CA ALA A 7 4.03 2.08 -8.40
C ALA A 7 3.66 3.53 -8.78
N VAL A 8 3.49 4.41 -7.79
CA VAL A 8 3.21 5.83 -8.01
C VAL A 8 4.33 6.51 -8.80
N ALA A 9 5.60 6.25 -8.47
CA ALA A 9 6.72 6.82 -9.19
C ALA A 9 6.75 6.38 -10.65
N THR A 10 6.58 5.08 -10.91
CA THR A 10 6.55 4.49 -12.25
C THR A 10 5.40 5.04 -13.09
N ALA A 11 4.19 5.12 -12.53
CA ALA A 11 3.03 5.69 -13.21
C ALA A 11 3.24 7.18 -13.58
N ARG A 12 3.81 7.96 -12.66
CA ARG A 12 4.14 9.38 -12.92
C ARG A 12 5.20 9.58 -14.00
N LEU A 13 6.06 8.59 -14.23
CA LEU A 13 7.01 8.60 -15.34
C LEU A 13 6.39 8.17 -16.68
N GLY A 14 5.07 7.91 -16.71
CA GLY A 14 4.31 7.62 -17.93
C GLY A 14 4.18 6.13 -18.25
N ALA A 15 4.65 5.23 -17.39
CA ALA A 15 4.52 3.80 -17.60
C ALA A 15 3.14 3.28 -17.13
N SER A 16 2.54 2.38 -17.91
CA SER A 16 1.37 1.63 -17.46
C SER A 16 1.74 0.81 -16.24
N THR A 17 1.04 1.04 -15.13
CA THR A 17 1.40 0.48 -13.82
C THR A 17 0.18 -0.06 -13.13
N THR A 18 0.24 -1.33 -12.73
CA THR A 18 -0.78 -2.00 -11.91
C THR A 18 -0.19 -2.41 -10.57
N MET A 19 -0.92 -2.15 -9.48
CA MET A 19 -0.58 -2.54 -8.12
C MET A 19 -1.36 -3.78 -7.70
N VAL A 20 -0.64 -4.81 -7.26
CA VAL A 20 -1.20 -5.99 -6.60
C VAL A 20 -0.90 -5.89 -5.11
N GLY A 21 -1.89 -6.11 -4.26
CA GLY A 21 -1.68 -5.97 -2.82
C GLY A 21 -2.93 -6.16 -1.97
N ARG A 22 -2.79 -5.91 -0.68
CA ARG A 22 -3.90 -5.94 0.28
C ARG A 22 -3.92 -4.70 1.16
N VAL A 23 -5.11 -4.17 1.39
CA VAL A 23 -5.40 -3.15 2.40
C VAL A 23 -6.49 -3.67 3.34
N GLY A 24 -6.64 -3.08 4.51
CA GLY A 24 -7.78 -3.42 5.38
C GLY A 24 -9.09 -2.86 4.81
N ASN A 25 -10.22 -3.32 5.32
CA ASN A 25 -11.51 -2.71 5.04
C ASN A 25 -11.85 -1.64 6.09
N ASP A 26 -10.98 -0.62 6.18
CA ASP A 26 -11.02 0.43 7.18
C ASP A 26 -10.92 1.84 6.55
N ALA A 27 -10.93 2.87 7.40
CA ALA A 27 -10.88 4.26 6.95
C ALA A 27 -9.59 4.60 6.17
N PHE A 28 -8.49 3.89 6.41
CA PHE A 28 -7.23 4.13 5.68
C PHE A 28 -7.30 3.61 4.25
N ALA A 29 -8.05 2.54 3.99
CA ALA A 29 -8.14 1.95 2.66
C ALA A 29 -8.60 2.96 1.60
N GLY A 30 -9.59 3.80 1.90
CA GLY A 30 -10.07 4.82 0.97
C GLY A 30 -8.95 5.76 0.53
N GLN A 31 -8.21 6.33 1.49
CA GLN A 31 -7.11 7.23 1.22
C GLN A 31 -5.94 6.54 0.48
N LEU A 32 -5.63 5.30 0.85
CA LEU A 32 -4.56 4.52 0.21
C LEU A 32 -4.88 4.24 -1.27
N LEU A 33 -6.12 3.88 -1.59
CA LEU A 33 -6.56 3.59 -2.95
C LEU A 33 -6.70 4.88 -3.79
N GLU A 34 -7.24 5.95 -3.21
CA GLU A 34 -7.33 7.26 -3.87
C GLU A 34 -5.95 7.78 -4.29
N ASN A 35 -4.93 7.61 -3.45
CA ASN A 35 -3.55 7.98 -3.79
C ASN A 35 -3.01 7.22 -5.02
N LEU A 36 -3.43 5.97 -5.22
CA LEU A 36 -3.09 5.20 -6.43
C LEU A 36 -3.86 5.72 -7.64
N THR A 37 -5.17 5.96 -7.49
CA THR A 37 -6.03 6.51 -8.54
C THR A 37 -5.51 7.85 -9.07
N VAL A 38 -5.21 8.80 -8.18
CA VAL A 38 -4.67 10.12 -8.54
C VAL A 38 -3.31 10.02 -9.25
N ALA A 39 -2.52 8.99 -8.93
CA ALA A 39 -1.23 8.75 -9.59
C ALA A 39 -1.36 8.02 -10.93
N GLY A 40 -2.56 7.61 -11.35
CA GLY A 40 -2.77 6.82 -12.57
C GLY A 40 -2.34 5.35 -12.44
N VAL A 41 -2.27 4.83 -11.22
CA VAL A 41 -1.97 3.42 -10.96
C VAL A 41 -3.27 2.62 -10.97
N ASP A 42 -3.35 1.60 -11.82
CA ASP A 42 -4.42 0.62 -11.74
C ASP A 42 -4.27 -0.23 -10.48
N HIS A 43 -5.36 -0.40 -9.76
CA HIS A 43 -5.42 -1.06 -8.45
C HIS A 43 -6.54 -2.10 -8.39
N THR A 44 -7.00 -2.58 -9.56
CA THR A 44 -8.04 -3.60 -9.68
C THR A 44 -7.74 -4.86 -8.84
N TYR A 45 -6.46 -5.19 -8.67
CA TYR A 45 -5.99 -6.35 -7.90
C TYR A 45 -5.54 -6.02 -6.47
N VAL A 46 -5.93 -4.86 -5.94
CA VAL A 46 -5.78 -4.56 -4.51
C VAL A 46 -7.01 -5.04 -3.75
N ILE A 47 -6.84 -6.04 -2.91
CA ILE A 47 -7.93 -6.65 -2.14
C ILE A 47 -8.15 -5.90 -0.83
N LYS A 48 -9.42 -5.63 -0.49
CA LYS A 48 -9.83 -5.13 0.83
C LYS A 48 -10.09 -6.31 1.76
N ASP A 49 -9.19 -6.50 2.72
CA ASP A 49 -9.27 -7.56 3.73
C ASP A 49 -10.21 -7.14 4.86
N ARG A 50 -11.26 -7.93 5.12
CA ARG A 50 -12.24 -7.66 6.18
C ARG A 50 -11.77 -8.11 7.56
N GLU A 51 -10.74 -8.93 7.63
CA GLU A 51 -10.26 -9.56 8.86
C GLU A 51 -8.95 -8.95 9.38
N ALA A 52 -8.36 -8.02 8.64
CA ALA A 52 -7.13 -7.33 9.03
C ALA A 52 -7.21 -5.83 8.76
N ALA A 53 -6.58 -5.04 9.62
CA ALA A 53 -6.41 -3.60 9.42
C ALA A 53 -5.39 -3.33 8.30
N SER A 54 -5.48 -2.14 7.69
CA SER A 54 -4.47 -1.63 6.76
C SER A 54 -3.11 -1.57 7.44
N GLY A 55 -2.04 -1.86 6.69
CA GLY A 55 -0.69 -1.76 7.21
C GLY A 55 -0.31 -0.31 7.53
N VAL A 56 0.34 -0.10 8.66
CA VAL A 56 0.79 1.22 9.13
C VAL A 56 2.29 1.18 9.47
N ALA A 57 2.95 2.31 9.25
CA ALA A 57 4.30 2.55 9.73
C ALA A 57 4.28 3.80 10.60
N LEU A 58 4.59 3.66 11.88
CA LEU A 58 4.78 4.77 12.79
C LEU A 58 6.22 5.26 12.62
N ILE A 59 6.38 6.50 12.18
CA ILE A 59 7.68 7.14 11.98
C ILE A 59 7.84 8.17 13.10
N ALA A 60 8.73 7.87 14.05
CA ALA A 60 9.13 8.80 15.10
C ALA A 60 10.44 9.48 14.70
N VAL A 61 10.47 10.81 14.79
CA VAL A 61 11.67 11.61 14.55
C VAL A 61 12.18 12.07 15.90
N GLU A 62 13.37 11.62 16.27
CA GLU A 62 14.02 12.05 17.50
C GLU A 62 14.53 13.50 17.39
N SER A 63 14.73 14.15 18.52
CA SER A 63 15.30 15.51 18.58
C SER A 63 16.67 15.64 17.89
N SER A 64 17.40 14.52 17.77
CA SER A 64 18.67 14.40 17.04
C SER A 64 18.53 14.40 15.51
N GLY A 65 17.30 14.32 14.98
CA GLY A 65 17.00 14.15 13.55
C GLY A 65 17.00 12.70 13.07
N GLN A 66 17.22 11.72 13.96
CA GLN A 66 17.15 10.30 13.62
C GLN A 66 15.70 9.81 13.49
N ASN A 67 15.47 8.91 12.53
CA ASN A 67 14.16 8.28 12.34
C ASN A 67 14.13 6.89 12.99
N SER A 68 13.12 6.63 13.82
CA SER A 68 12.76 5.29 14.29
C SER A 68 11.42 4.90 13.67
N ILE A 69 11.37 3.71 13.05
CA ILE A 69 10.19 3.24 12.31
C ILE A 69 9.70 1.93 12.91
N VAL A 70 8.45 1.94 13.40
CA VAL A 70 7.74 0.72 13.84
C VAL A 70 6.69 0.38 12.79
N VAL A 71 6.75 -0.85 12.26
CA VAL A 71 5.86 -1.29 11.18
C VAL A 71 4.90 -2.34 11.72
N ALA A 72 3.60 -2.09 11.57
CA ALA A 72 2.55 -3.09 11.70
C ALA A 72 2.02 -3.40 10.30
N PRO A 73 2.42 -4.52 9.68
CA PRO A 73 2.16 -4.76 8.26
C PRO A 73 0.68 -5.00 7.93
N GLY A 74 -0.14 -5.42 8.91
CA GLY A 74 -1.58 -5.59 8.76
C GLY A 74 -1.93 -6.51 7.60
N ALA A 75 -2.91 -6.09 6.79
CA ALA A 75 -3.38 -6.81 5.60
C ALA A 75 -2.26 -7.12 4.59
N ASN A 76 -1.17 -6.34 4.54
CA ASN A 76 -0.04 -6.63 3.63
C ASN A 76 0.59 -8.01 3.91
N SER A 77 0.65 -8.44 5.18
CA SER A 77 1.18 -9.76 5.55
C SER A 77 0.26 -10.93 5.18
N ARG A 78 -0.98 -10.64 4.76
CA ARG A 78 -1.95 -11.64 4.33
C ARG A 78 -2.01 -11.81 2.80
N LEU A 79 -1.19 -11.06 2.05
CA LEU A 79 -1.05 -11.28 0.61
C LEU A 79 -0.52 -12.70 0.38
N SER A 80 -1.19 -13.44 -0.50
CA SER A 80 -0.93 -14.84 -0.74
C SER A 80 -0.69 -15.12 -2.24
N PRO A 81 -0.09 -16.27 -2.61
CA PRO A 81 0.06 -16.66 -4.01
C PRO A 81 -1.25 -16.62 -4.80
N LYS A 82 -2.37 -17.02 -4.17
CA LYS A 82 -3.70 -17.00 -4.77
C LYS A 82 -4.13 -15.59 -5.20
N ASP A 83 -3.76 -14.56 -4.45
CA ASP A 83 -4.09 -13.18 -4.80
C ASP A 83 -3.32 -12.72 -6.05
N VAL A 84 -2.13 -13.28 -6.29
CA VAL A 84 -1.28 -12.98 -7.46
C VAL A 84 -1.70 -13.75 -8.70
N GLU A 85 -2.12 -15.01 -8.55
CA GLU A 85 -2.66 -15.83 -9.66
C GLU A 85 -3.93 -15.23 -10.29
N GLN A 86 -4.60 -14.34 -9.56
CA GLN A 86 -5.82 -13.65 -9.99
C GLN A 86 -5.55 -12.25 -10.56
N SER A 87 -4.28 -11.83 -10.68
CA SER A 87 -3.86 -10.54 -11.21
C SER A 87 -3.39 -10.58 -12.67
#